data_AF-A0A0L0BGN3-F1
#
_entry.id   AF-A0A0L0BGN3-F1
#
_cell.length_a   1.000
_cell.length_b   1.000
_cell.length_c   1.000
_cell.angle_alpha   90.00
_cell.angle_beta   90.00
_cell.angle_gamma   90.00
#
_symmetry.space_group_name_H-M   'P 1'
#
loop_
_entity.id
_entity.type
_entity.pdbx_description
1 polymer ?
#
loop_
_entity_poly.entity_id
_entity_poly.type
_entity_poly.pdbx_seq_one_letter_code
_entity_poly.pdbx_strand_id
1 'polypeptide(L)' 'MVRGNLTVLWEKRLHEVEEFRVVNGRFPTYRPHDGNGQDRSEKVLVIWLGRQRTWLRKNTVDPARHHSLDVVLAGWNT' A
#
# COMPACT_ATOMS: atom_id res chain seq x y z
N MET A 1 15.03 12.35 16.73
CA MET A 1 14.63 10.93 16.64
C MET A 1 13.34 10.79 15.81
N VAL A 2 13.40 10.82 14.47
CA VAL A 2 12.18 10.85 13.61
C VAL A 2 11.99 9.58 12.76
N ARG A 3 13.01 8.71 12.66
CA ARG A 3 12.99 7.53 11.76
C ARG A 3 12.11 6.37 12.23
N GLY A 4 11.85 6.23 13.53
CA GLY A 4 11.06 5.12 14.08
C GLY A 4 9.58 5.15 13.68
N ASN A 5 8.95 6.34 13.75
CA ASN A 5 7.53 6.50 13.44
C ASN A 5 7.21 6.21 11.97
N LEU A 6 8.09 6.60 11.05
CA LEU A 6 7.91 6.37 9.61
C LEU A 6 8.01 4.89 9.21
N THR A 7 8.77 4.09 9.95
CA THR A 7 8.91 2.65 9.70
C THR A 7 7.67 1.91 10.20
N VAL A 8 7.24 2.20 11.44
CA VAL A 8 6.02 1.63 12.02
C VAL A 8 4.79 1.97 11.17
N LEU A 9 4.69 3.22 10.70
CA LEU A 9 3.59 3.61 9.81
C LEU A 9 3.65 2.88 8.47
N TRP A 10 4.84 2.65 7.93
CA TRP A 10 5.01 1.93 6.67
C TRP A 10 4.59 0.46 6.80
N GLU A 11 5.03 -0.22 7.87
CA GLU A 11 4.64 -1.60 8.19
C GLU A 11 3.14 -1.73 8.44
N LYS A 12 2.55 -0.78 9.18
CA LYS A 12 1.11 -0.73 9.37
C LYS A 12 0.35 -0.66 8.04
N ARG A 13 0.79 0.20 7.11
CA ARG A 13 0.14 0.30 5.80
C ARG A 13 0.35 -0.95 4.94
N LEU A 14 1.49 -1.62 5.07
CA LEU A 14 1.72 -2.91 4.41
C LEU A 14 0.68 -3.94 4.84
N HIS A 15 0.47 -4.09 6.15
CA HIS A 15 -0.53 -5.02 6.69
C HIS A 15 -1.96 -4.62 6.35
N GLU A 16 -2.31 -3.33 6.38
CA GLU A 16 -3.66 -2.92 5.98
C GLU A 16 -3.95 -3.22 4.49
N VAL A 17 -2.95 -3.12 3.60
CA VAL A 17 -3.11 -3.52 2.19
C VAL A 17 -3.24 -5.05 2.07
N GLU A 18 -2.48 -5.81 2.85
CA GLU A 18 -2.57 -7.27 2.92
C GLU A 18 -3.96 -7.71 3.37
N GLU A 19 -4.45 -7.19 4.51
CA GLU A 19 -5.79 -7.46 5.03
C GLU A 19 -6.86 -7.07 4.02
N PHE A 20 -6.76 -5.88 3.43
CA PHE A 20 -7.69 -5.44 2.41
C PHE A 20 -7.76 -6.44 1.24
N ARG A 21 -6.60 -6.93 0.79
CA ARG A 21 -6.52 -7.91 -0.29
C ARG A 21 -7.10 -9.25 0.11
N VAL A 22 -6.83 -9.74 1.31
CA VAL A 22 -7.40 -11.00 1.83
C VAL A 22 -8.92 -10.91 1.89
N VAL A 23 -9.46 -9.78 2.37
CA VAL A 23 -10.91 -9.58 2.51
C VAL A 23 -11.60 -9.37 1.15
N ASN A 24 -11.02 -8.57 0.26
CA ASN A 24 -11.67 -8.15 -0.98
C ASN A 24 -11.27 -8.97 -2.22
N GLY A 25 -10.22 -9.79 -2.13
CA GLY A 25 -9.65 -10.53 -3.26
C GLY A 25 -8.95 -9.66 -4.32
N ARG A 26 -8.78 -8.37 -4.06
CA ARG A 26 -8.19 -7.38 -4.98
C ARG A 26 -7.35 -6.36 -4.23
N PHE A 27 -6.48 -5.67 -4.96
CA PHE A 27 -5.81 -4.50 -4.41
C PHE A 27 -6.77 -3.30 -4.26
N PRO A 28 -6.46 -2.37 -3.35
CA PRO A 28 -7.14 -1.08 -3.27
C PRO A 28 -7.08 -0.38 -4.63
N THR A 29 -8.21 0.10 -5.13
CA THR A 29 -8.27 0.85 -6.40
C THR A 29 -9.01 2.17 -6.19
N TYR A 30 -8.65 3.19 -6.99
CA TYR A 30 -9.41 4.43 -6.99
C TYR A 30 -10.74 4.18 -7.68
N ARG A 31 -11.82 3.95 -6.93
CA ARG A 31 -13.18 3.88 -7.47
C ARG A 31 -13.92 5.20 -7.27
N PRO A 32 -14.54 5.76 -8.33
CA PRO A 32 -15.51 6.83 -8.20
C PRO A 32 -16.69 6.37 -7.33
N HIS A 33 -17.16 7.29 -6.50
CA HIS A 33 -18.17 7.11 -5.48
C HIS A 33 -19.46 6.43 -6.00
N ASP A 34 -19.71 5.18 -5.62
CA ASP A 34 -20.92 4.40 -5.94
C ASP A 34 -22.04 4.60 -4.90
N GLY A 35 -22.16 5.82 -4.38
CA GLY A 35 -23.27 6.23 -3.50
C GLY A 35 -23.11 5.87 -2.02
N ASN A 36 -22.36 4.82 -1.68
CA ASN A 36 -21.90 4.56 -0.32
C ASN A 36 -20.52 5.22 -0.15
N GLY A 37 -20.39 6.15 0.79
CA GLY A 37 -19.18 6.92 1.07
C GLY A 37 -17.89 6.17 0.77
N GLN A 38 -17.02 6.70 -0.10
CA GLN A 38 -15.70 6.10 -0.35
C GLN A 38 -15.03 5.85 1.01
N ASP A 39 -14.72 4.58 1.32
CA ASP A 39 -14.08 4.25 2.59
C ASP A 39 -12.76 5.03 2.62
N ARG A 40 -12.68 6.01 3.53
CA ARG A 40 -11.51 6.88 3.67
C ARG A 40 -10.25 6.04 3.87
N SER A 41 -10.40 4.83 4.40
CA SER A 41 -9.37 3.82 4.58
C SER A 41 -8.84 3.32 3.24
N GLU A 42 -9.70 2.90 2.30
CA GLU A 42 -9.26 2.42 0.97
C GLU A 42 -8.49 3.50 0.21
N LYS A 43 -8.94 4.76 0.26
CA LYS A 43 -8.24 5.87 -0.41
C LYS A 43 -6.80 6.05 0.08
N VAL A 44 -6.56 5.90 1.39
CA VAL A 44 -5.21 5.97 1.96
C VAL A 44 -4.34 4.84 1.41
N LEU A 45 -4.88 3.62 1.35
CA LEU A 45 -4.16 2.45 0.85
C LEU A 45 -3.83 2.57 -0.64
N VAL A 46 -4.76 3.08 -1.45
CA VAL A 46 -4.52 3.37 -2.88
C VAL A 46 -3.35 4.32 -3.07
N ILE A 47 -3.36 5.45 -2.34
CA ILE A 47 -2.31 6.47 -2.45
C ILE A 47 -0.97 5.90 -1.98
N TRP A 48 -0.97 5.15 -0.88
CA TRP A 48 0.24 4.55 -0.33
C TRP A 48 0.86 3.53 -1.30
N LEU A 49 0.05 2.64 -1.86
CA LEU A 49 0.49 1.62 -2.83
C LEU A 49 0.99 2.27 -4.13
N GLY A 50 0.29 3.30 -4.61
CA GLY A 50 0.72 4.09 -5.77
C GLY A 50 2.08 4.77 -5.56
N ARG A 51 2.36 5.26 -4.34
CA ARG A 51 3.69 5.80 -3.99
C ARG A 51 4.77 4.73 -4.02
N GLN A 52 4.51 3.52 -3.51
CA GLN A 52 5.49 2.42 -3.58
C GLN A 52 5.83 2.08 -5.04
N ARG A 53 4.81 1.98 -5.90
CA ARG A 53 4.99 1.71 -7.34
C ARG A 53 5.79 2.81 -8.03
N THR A 54 5.53 4.06 -7.66
CA THR A 54 6.28 5.22 -8.19
C THR A 54 7.74 5.18 -7.78
N TRP A 55 8.04 4.86 -6.52
CA TRP A 55 9.42 4.73 -6.04
C TRP A 55 10.15 3.55 -6.67
N LEU A 56 9.47 2.43 -6.90
CA LEU A 56 10.02 1.30 -7.66
C LEU A 56 10.41 1.74 -9.09
N ARG A 57 9.50 2.39 -9.82
CA ARG A 57 9.79 2.91 -11.18
C ARG A 57 10.95 3.91 -11.22
N LYS A 58 11.18 4.64 -10.13
CA LYS A 58 12.29 5.60 -10.00
C LYS A 58 13.57 4.96 -9.46
N ASN A 59 13.59 3.67 -9.14
CA ASN A 59 14.69 2.99 -8.45
C ASN A 59 15.09 3.65 -7.11
N THR A 60 14.12 4.26 -6.41
CA THR A 60 14.34 4.94 -5.13
C THR A 60 13.68 4.23 -3.95
N VAL A 61 13.15 3.02 -4.17
CA VAL A 61 12.57 2.21 -3.09
C VAL A 61 13.69 1.61 -2.25
N ASP A 62 13.54 1.65 -0.93
CA ASP A 62 14.45 0.97 -0.03
C ASP A 62 14.42 -0.55 -0.32
N PRO A 63 15.57 -1.24 -0.49
CA PRO A 63 15.60 -2.66 -0.83
C PRO A 63 14.89 -3.57 0.18
N ALA A 64 14.94 -3.26 1.48
CA ALA A 64 14.25 -4.05 2.50
C ALA A 64 12.74 -3.89 2.41
N ARG A 65 12.27 -2.66 2.11
CA ARG A 65 10.85 -2.39 1.83
C ARG A 65 10.38 -3.07 0.56
N HIS A 66 11.20 -3.05 -0.50
CA HIS A 66 10.90 -3.75 -1.74
C HIS A 66 10.73 -5.25 -1.51
N HIS A 67 11.68 -5.88 -0.81
CA HIS A 67 11.59 -7.29 -0.46
C HIS A 67 10.32 -7.61 0.34
N SER A 68 9.99 -6.77 1.33
CA SER A 68 8.77 -6.94 2.14
C SER A 68 7.49 -6.81 1.29
N LEU A 69 7.46 -5.89 0.33
CA LEU A 69 6.34 -5.74 -0.61
C LEU A 69 6.18 -6.98 -1.51
N ASP A 70 7.29 -7.53 -2.01
CA ASP A 70 7.25 -8.73 -2.86
C ASP A 70 6.78 -9.98 -2.09
N VAL A 71 7.21 -10.12 -0.83
CA VAL A 71 6.82 -11.24 0.03
C VAL A 71 5.36 -11.14 0.46
N VAL A 72 4.91 -9.97 0.92
CA VAL A 72 3.58 -9.80 1.52
C VAL A 72 2.50 -9.55 0.47
N LEU A 73 2.82 -8.81 -0.59
CA LEU A 73 1.84 -8.32 -1.56
C LEU A 73 2.13 -8.85 -2.97
N ALA A 74 2.10 -10.16 -3.19
CA ALA A 74 2.35 -10.76 -4.51
C ALA A 74 1.58 -10.06 -5.67
N GLY A 75 2.28 -9.51 -6.66
CA GLY A 75 1.64 -8.79 -7.78
C GLY A 75 1.27 -7.33 -7.49
N TRP A 76 1.79 -6.74 -6.40
CA TRP A 76 1.54 -5.34 -6.05
C TRP A 76 2.05 -4.33 -7.09
N ASN A 77 2.94 -4.71 -8.00
CA ASN A 77 3.58 -3.85 -8.99
C ASN A 77 2.93 -3.91 -10.39
N THR A 78 1.81 -4.64 -10.55
CA THR A 78 1.03 -4.69 -11.80
C THR A 78 0.16 -3.45 -12.02
#